data_AF-A0A3D4ELE7-F1
#
_entry.id   AF-A0A3D4ELE7-F1
#
_cell.length_a   1.000
_cell.length_b   1.000
_cell.length_c   1.000
_cell.angle_alpha   90.00
_cell.angle_beta   90.00
_cell.angle_gamma   90.00
#
_symmetry.space_group_name_H-M   'P 1'
#
loop_
_entity.id
_entity.type
_entity.pdbx_description
1 polymer ?
#
loop_
_entity_poly.entity_id
_entity_poly.type
_entity_poly.pdbx_seq_one_letter_code
_entity_poly.pdbx_strand_id
1 'polypeptide(L)'
;MALREMLDFFQVNELSPSERLGPSGRTMEANLKKRINAVIAIIRDIEKTQTKPTNAMLQSLFELEPEKEKPLIVEKKYAQDSEQPQFREKQKED
;
A
#
# COMPACT_ATOMS: atom_id res chain seq x y z
N MET A 1 -4.92 -27.62 32.00
CA MET A 1 -4.08 -26.64 31.28
C MET A 1 -4.65 -26.34 29.89
N ALA A 2 -4.75 -27.32 28.98
CA ALA A 2 -5.20 -27.10 27.59
C ALA A 2 -6.53 -26.33 27.40
N LEU A 3 -7.59 -26.61 28.18
CA LEU A 3 -8.86 -25.88 28.04
C LEU A 3 -8.72 -24.40 28.43
N ARG A 4 -7.93 -24.11 29.47
CA ARG A 4 -7.69 -22.73 29.92
C ARG A 4 -6.90 -21.96 28.86
N GLU A 5 -5.85 -22.57 28.33
CA GLU A 5 -5.06 -22.00 27.23
C GLU A 5 -5.92 -21.75 25.97
N MET A 6 -6.86 -22.63 25.67
CA MET A 6 -7.82 -22.43 24.58
C MET A 6 -8.74 -21.22 24.82
N LEU A 7 -9.27 -21.08 26.04
CA LEU A 7 -10.11 -19.93 26.39
C LEU A 7 -9.32 -18.62 26.38
N ASP A 8 -8.10 -18.64 26.94
CA ASP A 8 -7.18 -17.51 26.95
C ASP A 8 -6.79 -17.10 25.51
N PHE A 9 -6.60 -18.07 24.61
CA PHE A 9 -6.33 -17.79 23.19
C PHE A 9 -7.45 -16.98 22.53
N PHE A 10 -8.71 -17.38 22.70
CA PHE A 10 -9.85 -16.63 22.14
C PHE A 10 -9.96 -15.24 22.75
N GLN A 11 -9.75 -15.12 24.07
CA GLN A 11 -9.83 -13.85 24.77
C GLN A 11 -8.72 -12.88 24.38
N VAL A 12 -7.46 -13.34 24.33
CA VAL A 12 -6.30 -12.50 24.00
C VAL A 12 -6.32 -12.04 22.55
N ASN A 13 -6.82 -12.88 21.64
CA ASN A 13 -6.90 -12.54 20.21
C ASN A 13 -8.23 -11.90 19.82
N GLU A 14 -9.13 -11.65 20.79
CA GLU A 14 -10.47 -11.08 20.56
C GLU A 14 -11.28 -11.86 19.50
N LEU A 15 -11.09 -13.18 19.46
CA LEU A 15 -11.73 -14.08 18.50
C LEU A 15 -12.95 -14.74 19.12
N SER A 16 -14.03 -14.87 18.35
CA SER A 16 -15.17 -15.69 18.79
C SER A 16 -14.86 -17.18 18.58
N PRO A 17 -15.16 -18.07 19.55
CA PRO A 17 -15.06 -19.52 19.36
C PRO A 17 -15.90 -20.07 18.20
N SER A 18 -16.93 -19.32 17.77
CA SER A 18 -17.79 -19.66 16.63
C SER A 18 -17.33 -19.03 15.31
N GLU A 19 -16.26 -18.23 15.32
CA GLU A 19 -15.77 -17.54 14.13
C GLU A 19 -15.08 -18.48 13.15
N ARG A 20 -15.38 -18.31 11.85
CA ARG A 20 -14.76 -19.08 10.77
C ARG A 20 -13.64 -18.27 10.13
N LEU A 21 -12.41 -18.51 10.58
CA LEU A 21 -11.19 -17.83 10.08
C LEU A 21 -10.73 -18.33 8.69
N GLY A 22 -11.53 -19.16 8.04
CA GLY A 22 -11.18 -19.81 6.79
C GLY A 22 -10.05 -20.83 6.95
N PRO A 23 -9.56 -21.40 5.84
CA PRO A 23 -8.57 -22.47 5.86
C PRO A 23 -7.17 -22.01 6.32
N SER A 24 -6.88 -20.71 6.29
CA SER A 24 -5.62 -20.13 6.76
C SER A 24 -5.79 -18.63 7.00
N GLY A 25 -5.09 -18.08 8.02
CA GLY A 25 -5.01 -16.63 8.22
C GLY A 25 -4.51 -15.85 6.99
N ARG A 26 -3.75 -16.52 6.10
CA ARG A 26 -3.34 -15.95 4.79
C ARG A 26 -4.51 -15.61 3.89
N THR A 27 -5.60 -16.38 3.93
CA THR A 27 -6.82 -16.10 3.17
C THR A 27 -7.52 -14.85 3.69
N MET A 28 -7.55 -14.64 5.00
CA MET A 28 -8.08 -13.43 5.61
C MET A 28 -7.28 -12.20 5.20
N GLU A 29 -5.95 -12.28 5.26
CA GLU A 29 -5.06 -11.20 4.83
C GLU A 29 -5.27 -10.82 3.35
N ALA A 30 -5.37 -11.81 2.47
CA ALA A 30 -5.63 -11.58 1.05
C ALA A 30 -7.00 -10.90 0.80
N ASN A 31 -8.03 -11.32 1.52
CA ASN A 31 -9.35 -10.70 1.45
C ASN A 31 -9.33 -9.27 1.98
N LEU A 32 -8.63 -9.01 3.08
CA LEU A 32 -8.48 -7.67 3.65
C LEU A 32 -7.74 -6.73 2.68
N LYS A 33 -6.63 -7.19 2.09
CA LYS A 33 -5.89 -6.45 1.04
C LYS A 33 -6.79 -6.04 -0.13
N LYS A 34 -7.62 -6.97 -0.62
CA LYS A 34 -8.60 -6.67 -1.70
C LYS A 34 -9.60 -5.60 -1.28
N ARG A 35 -10.13 -5.69 -0.05
CA ARG A 35 -11.07 -4.70 0.50
C ARG A 35 -10.43 -3.31 0.63
N ILE A 36 -9.20 -3.24 1.14
CA ILE A 36 -8.45 -1.97 1.24
C ILE A 36 -8.25 -1.34 -0.14
N ASN A 37 -7.83 -2.14 -1.14
CA ASN A 37 -7.68 -1.63 -2.51
C ASN A 37 -8.99 -1.09 -3.09
N ALA A 38 -10.12 -1.76 -2.82
CA ALA A 38 -11.44 -1.27 -3.23
C ALA A 38 -11.80 0.04 -2.53
N VAL A 39 -11.55 0.17 -1.22
CA VAL A 39 -11.79 1.43 -0.47
C VAL A 39 -10.93 2.57 -1.03
N ILE A 40 -9.65 2.33 -1.32
CA ILE A 40 -8.76 3.32 -1.95
C ILE A 40 -9.33 3.77 -3.30
N ALA A 41 -9.84 2.84 -4.11
CA ALA A 41 -10.43 3.16 -5.40
C ALA A 41 -11.69 4.04 -5.25
N ILE A 42 -12.56 3.72 -4.29
CA ILE A 42 -13.76 4.50 -3.97
C ILE A 42 -13.38 5.92 -3.52
N ILE A 43 -12.46 6.06 -2.57
CA ILE A 43 -12.02 7.37 -2.08
C ILE A 43 -11.43 8.20 -3.23
N ARG A 44 -10.61 7.59 -4.10
CA ARG A 44 -10.04 8.27 -5.28
C ARG A 44 -11.12 8.68 -6.28
N ASP A 45 -12.18 7.89 -6.44
CA ASP A 45 -13.29 8.24 -7.32
C ASP A 45 -14.11 9.42 -6.78
N ILE A 46 -14.40 9.41 -5.48
CA ILE A 46 -15.02 10.57 -4.78
C ILE A 46 -14.15 11.82 -4.95
N GLU A 47 -12.83 11.66 -4.81
CA GLU A 47 -11.88 12.76 -4.96
C GLU A 47 -11.95 13.36 -6.37
N LYS A 48 -11.96 12.51 -7.41
CA LYS A 48 -12.00 12.95 -8.81
C LYS A 48 -13.34 13.54 -9.23
N THR A 49 -14.45 12.97 -8.76
CA THR A 49 -15.79 13.32 -9.24
C THR A 49 -16.43 14.46 -8.46
N GLN A 50 -16.13 14.60 -7.16
CA GLN A 50 -16.77 15.58 -6.29
C GLN A 50 -15.78 16.64 -5.81
N THR A 51 -14.71 16.26 -5.12
CA THR A 51 -13.92 17.25 -4.38
C THR A 51 -12.95 18.04 -5.25
N LYS A 52 -12.26 17.41 -6.22
CA LYS A 52 -11.36 18.09 -7.16
C LYS A 52 -12.04 19.17 -8.01
N PRO A 53 -13.16 18.89 -8.71
CA PRO A 53 -13.83 19.92 -9.50
C PRO A 53 -14.35 21.06 -8.63
N THR A 54 -14.93 20.76 -7.46
CA THR A 54 -15.37 21.82 -6.53
C THR A 54 -14.20 22.69 -6.05
N ASN A 55 -13.06 22.09 -5.72
CA ASN A 55 -11.86 22.85 -5.35
C ASN A 55 -11.37 23.73 -6.52
N ALA A 56 -11.30 23.18 -7.74
CA ALA A 56 -10.90 23.94 -8.92
C ALA A 56 -11.86 25.11 -9.22
N MET A 57 -13.18 24.90 -9.03
CA MET A 57 -14.18 25.95 -9.16
C MET A 57 -13.98 27.05 -8.11
N LEU A 58 -13.75 26.70 -6.85
CA LEU A 58 -13.48 27.67 -5.79
C LEU A 58 -12.19 28.45 -6.06
N GLN A 59 -11.11 27.77 -6.47
CA GLN A 59 -9.86 28.42 -6.86
C GLN A 59 -10.08 29.42 -8.00
N SER A 60 -10.89 29.06 -9.00
CA SER A 60 -11.25 29.94 -10.12
C SER A 60 -12.03 31.18 -9.67
N LEU A 61 -12.94 31.03 -8.69
CA LEU A 61 -13.71 32.16 -8.15
C LEU A 61 -12.86 33.15 -7.35
N PHE A 62 -11.78 32.68 -6.73
CA PHE A 62 -10.88 33.51 -5.92
C PHE A 62 -9.60 33.92 -6.67
N GLU A 63 -9.51 33.65 -7.98
CA GLU A 63 -8.32 33.90 -8.81
C GLU A 63 -7.01 33.33 -8.19
N LEU A 64 -7.14 32.25 -7.41
CA LEU A 64 -6.01 31.57 -6.82
C LEU A 64 -5.35 30.71 -7.90
N GLU A 65 -4.02 30.84 -8.04
CA GLU A 65 -3.29 29.92 -8.91
C GLU A 65 -3.53 28.48 -8.45
N PRO A 66 -3.83 27.56 -9.37
CA PRO A 66 -3.98 26.15 -9.01
C PRO A 66 -2.65 25.67 -8.41
N GLU A 67 -2.73 24.99 -7.27
CA GLU A 67 -1.55 24.43 -6.61
C GLU A 67 -0.86 23.47 -7.58
N LYS A 68 0.37 23.80 -8.02
CA LYS A 68 1.16 22.94 -8.91
C LYS A 68 1.41 21.62 -8.18
N GLU A 69 0.81 20.53 -8.67
CA GLU A 69 1.02 19.20 -8.11
C GLU A 69 2.53 18.93 -8.05
N LYS A 70 3.08 18.84 -6.83
CA LYS A 70 4.48 18.49 -6.63
C LYS A 70 4.67 17.07 -7.19
N PRO A 71 5.71 16.83 -8.01
CA PRO A 71 5.93 15.51 -8.57
C PRO A 71 6.05 14.49 -7.43
N LEU A 72 5.29 13.40 -7.55
CA LEU A 72 5.35 12.30 -6.58
C LEU A 72 6.78 11.74 -6.61
N ILE A 73 7.52 11.85 -5.51
CA ILE A 73 8.84 11.26 -5.37
C ILE A 73 8.64 9.74 -5.25
N VAL A 74 8.71 9.04 -6.37
CA VAL A 74 8.68 7.57 -6.40
C VAL A 74 10.12 7.08 -6.21
N GLU A 75 10.35 6.21 -5.21
CA GLU A 75 11.62 5.51 -5.07
C GLU A 75 11.92 4.75 -6.37
N LYS A 76 13.02 5.11 -7.05
CA LYS A 76 13.52 4.31 -8.17
C LYS A 76 13.83 2.93 -7.63
N LYS A 77 13.00 1.94 -7.96
CA LYS A 77 13.41 0.54 -7.82
C LYS A 77 14.55 0.35 -8.79
N TYR A 78 15.77 0.24 -8.27
CA TYR A 78 16.92 -0.21 -9.02
C TYR A 78 16.54 -1.57 -9.62
N ALA A 79 16.18 -1.56 -10.90
CA ALA A 79 16.09 -2.77 -11.68
C ALA A 79 17.48 -3.40 -11.63
N GLN A 80 17.53 -4.62 -11.08
CA GLN A 80 18.65 -5.52 -11.29
C GLN A 80 18.71 -5.82 -12.78
N ASP A 81 19.41 -5.00 -13.55
CA ASP A 81 19.88 -5.35 -14.88
C ASP A 81 21.39 -5.38 -14.84
N SER A 82 21.87 -6.61 -14.82
CA SER A 82 23.24 -7.04 -14.99
C SER A 82 23.80 -6.59 -16.34
N GLU A 83 24.73 -5.65 -16.38
CA GLU A 83 25.73 -5.59 -17.44
C GLU A 83 27.10 -5.24 -16.83
N GLN A 84 28.12 -5.91 -17.35
CA GLN A 84 29.41 -6.17 -16.72
C GLN A 84 30.18 -4.89 -16.29
N PRO A 85 31.06 -4.95 -15.26
CA PRO A 85 31.92 -3.83 -14.93
C PRO A 85 32.79 -3.46 -16.15
N GLN A 86 32.67 -2.21 -16.62
CA GLN A 86 33.39 -1.67 -17.78
C GLN A 86 34.92 -1.60 -17.61
N PHE A 87 35.44 -1.91 -16.43
CA PHE A 87 36.87 -1.88 -16.15
C PHE A 87 37.34 -3.18 -15.51
N ARG A 88 38.33 -3.83 -16.14
CA ARG A 88 39.20 -4.83 -15.53
C ARG A 88 40.61 -4.24 -15.42
N GLU A 89 41.21 -4.37 -14.25
CA GLU A 89 42.59 -4.00 -14.03
C GLU A 89 43.51 -4.83 -14.93
N LYS A 90 44.46 -4.18 -15.60
CA LYS A 90 45.53 -4.90 -16.31
C LYS A 90 46.48 -5.49 -15.27
N GLN A 91 46.62 -6.81 -15.26
CA GLN A 91 47.72 -7.45 -14.55
C GLN A 91 49.03 -7.07 -15.25
N LYS A 92 50.01 -6.62 -14.47
CA LYS A 92 51.37 -6.38 -14.97
C LYS A 92 52.01 -7.74 -15.23
N GLU A 93 52.41 -8.01 -16.47
CA GLU A 93 53.34 -9.10 -16.80
C GLU A 93 54.75 -8.69 -16.35
N ASP A 94 55.44 -9.60 -15.67
CA ASP A 94 56.88 -9.55 -15.39
C ASP A 94 57.71 -9.92 -16.63
#